data_AF-A0E2C8-F1
#
_entry.id   AF-A0E2C8-F1
#
_cell.length_a   1.000
_cell.length_b   1.000
_cell.length_c   1.000
_cell.angle_alpha   90.00
_cell.angle_beta   90.00
_cell.angle_gamma   90.00
#
_symmetry.space_group_name_H-M   'P 1'
#
loop_
_entity.id
_entity.type
_entity.pdbx_description
1 polymer ?
#
loop_
_entity_poly.entity_id
_entity_poly.type
_entity_poly.pdbx_seq_one_letter_code
_entity_poly.pdbx_strand_id
1 'polypeptide(L)'
;MKNGIALKIKVKNGLEDAFQQTQQHTELATILFDADYLLKQMSLGVEADGKTPFQYPQELQQLGLKSCSQMGQSLEQRRLCRFWLVPKQCFYSSVNNKYIIDDIQVACQARVMERVGNSLQDKVSQDVNDAPYQFATKFTQIYDTIAKYYPIFNRLKQLFKAVALGRWMYENNVKGIYQETLRYCRKVNNSPKVIPILKYEKVTEENKTPIYYTQAEKVQVAIEHLKGKGHPTTQNYIDQIVKQIPDLKGYSVSSSVQYSQGGVNTHCQNMIESKADPKVDKFKNLEEIDIPFFPQKKCSACNRMIESHLLNLNQNQCSIHNDYTCYLCLELITAQDSYPKSCIINNYRYIFHQSCYNQYETVINSNKKDEDWN
;
A
#
# COMPACT_ATOMS: atom_id res chain seq x y z
N MET A 1 25.71 22.58 19.08
CA MET A 1 26.01 21.54 18.07
C MET A 1 24.69 21.06 17.47
N LYS A 2 24.45 21.28 16.17
CA LYS A 2 23.21 20.89 15.47
C LYS A 2 23.55 19.87 14.38
N ASN A 3 23.48 18.58 14.70
CA ASN A 3 23.52 17.52 13.70
C ASN A 3 22.11 16.91 13.61
N GLY A 4 21.39 17.24 12.54
CA GLY A 4 20.16 16.54 12.19
C GLY A 4 20.51 15.16 11.64
N ILE A 5 20.40 14.12 12.47
CA ILE A 5 20.69 12.74 12.08
C ILE A 5 19.41 12.12 11.51
N ALA A 6 19.43 11.77 10.23
CA ALA A 6 18.39 10.95 9.61
C ALA A 6 18.50 9.50 10.12
N LEU A 7 17.39 8.97 10.64
CA LEU A 7 17.26 7.58 11.07
C LEU A 7 17.36 6.64 9.85
N LYS A 8 18.44 5.85 9.78
CA LYS A 8 18.47 4.56 9.07
C LYS A 8 18.60 3.47 10.13
N ILE A 9 17.49 2.83 10.50
CA ILE A 9 17.52 1.64 11.34
C ILE A 9 17.91 0.48 10.43
N LYS A 10 19.13 -0.04 10.57
CA LYS A 10 19.49 -1.35 10.01
C LYS A 10 19.07 -2.41 11.02
N VAL A 11 17.98 -3.11 10.73
CA VAL A 11 17.57 -4.30 11.49
C VAL A 11 18.47 -5.47 11.07
N LYS A 12 18.96 -6.24 12.04
CA LYS A 12 19.76 -7.45 11.74
C LYS A 12 18.84 -8.56 11.20
N ASN A 13 19.27 -9.20 10.12
CA ASN A 13 18.63 -10.36 9.48
C ASN A 13 18.25 -11.41 10.54
N GLY A 14 16.95 -11.61 10.76
CA GLY A 14 16.39 -12.48 11.81
C GLY A 14 15.35 -11.78 12.71
N LEU A 15 15.46 -10.45 12.88
CA LEU A 15 14.44 -9.63 13.55
C LEU A 15 13.40 -9.07 12.57
N GLU A 16 13.65 -9.10 11.26
CA GLU A 16 12.75 -8.56 10.24
C GLU A 16 11.44 -9.37 10.13
N ASP A 17 11.50 -10.70 10.20
CA ASP A 17 10.30 -11.56 10.16
C ASP A 17 9.44 -11.42 11.42
N ALA A 18 10.08 -11.30 12.60
CA ALA A 18 9.40 -11.01 13.86
C ALA A 18 8.81 -9.59 13.87
N PHE A 19 9.49 -8.61 13.28
CA PHE A 19 9.04 -7.23 13.19
C PHE A 19 7.86 -7.07 12.21
N GLN A 20 7.84 -7.81 11.10
CA GLN A 20 6.72 -7.79 10.15
C GLN A 20 5.47 -8.53 10.67
N GLN A 21 5.62 -9.68 11.32
CA GLN A 21 4.49 -10.39 11.93
C GLN A 21 3.91 -9.66 13.15
N THR A 22 4.74 -8.91 13.90
CA THR A 22 4.26 -8.11 15.04
C THR A 22 3.71 -6.74 14.64
N GLN A 23 4.04 -6.23 13.46
CA GLN A 23 3.52 -4.94 13.00
C GLN A 23 2.02 -4.98 12.71
N GLN A 24 1.41 -6.09 12.30
CA GLN A 24 0.03 -6.04 11.82
C GLN A 24 -1.03 -5.83 12.94
N HIS A 25 -0.66 -5.87 14.22
CA HIS A 25 -1.63 -5.88 15.33
C HIS A 25 -1.22 -5.08 16.57
N THR A 26 -0.21 -4.21 16.46
CA THR A 26 0.15 -3.34 17.58
C THR A 26 -0.60 -2.01 17.49
N GLU A 27 -0.95 -1.44 18.64
CA GLU A 27 -1.50 -0.08 18.70
C GLU A 27 -0.56 0.90 17.97
N LEU A 28 0.76 0.70 18.08
CA LEU A 28 1.79 1.44 17.36
C LEU A 28 1.51 1.47 15.85
N ALA A 29 1.34 0.31 15.23
CA ALA A 29 1.14 0.20 13.79
C ALA A 29 -0.22 0.74 13.36
N THR A 30 -1.27 0.50 14.13
CA THR A 30 -2.60 1.10 13.89
C THR A 30 -2.51 2.62 13.87
N ILE A 31 -1.85 3.22 14.88
CA ILE A 31 -1.71 4.67 14.95
C ILE A 31 -0.87 5.23 13.80
N LEU A 32 0.22 4.54 13.42
CA LEU A 32 1.04 4.92 12.28
C LEU A 32 0.23 4.89 10.97
N PHE A 33 -0.56 3.83 10.78
CA PHE A 33 -1.41 3.65 9.60
C PHE A 33 -2.51 4.72 9.54
N ASP A 34 -3.27 4.90 10.63
CA ASP A 34 -4.37 5.85 10.68
C ASP A 34 -3.88 7.29 10.52
N ALA A 35 -2.74 7.63 11.12
CA ALA A 35 -2.14 8.95 10.96
C ALA A 35 -1.65 9.20 9.52
N ASP A 36 -1.02 8.21 8.89
CA ASP A 36 -0.60 8.30 7.48
C ASP A 36 -1.80 8.38 6.53
N TYR A 37 -2.85 7.59 6.79
CA TYR A 37 -4.08 7.60 6.01
C TYR A 37 -4.77 8.97 6.07
N LEU A 38 -4.96 9.51 7.27
CA LEU A 38 -5.56 10.83 7.46
C LEU A 38 -4.69 11.94 6.86
N LEU A 39 -3.37 11.86 7.00
CA LEU A 39 -2.44 12.80 6.37
C LEU A 39 -2.60 12.82 4.85
N LYS A 40 -2.80 11.65 4.22
CA LYS A 40 -3.06 11.55 2.78
C LYS A 40 -4.38 12.20 2.40
N GLN A 41 -5.47 11.89 3.12
CA GLN A 41 -6.80 12.50 2.89
C GLN A 41 -6.72 14.03 2.93
N MET A 42 -6.08 14.58 3.98
CA MET A 42 -5.83 16.01 4.11
C MET A 42 -5.01 16.52 2.91
N SER A 43 -3.85 15.92 2.64
CA SER A 43 -2.96 16.39 1.56
C SER A 43 -3.63 16.40 0.18
N LEU A 44 -4.49 15.42 -0.10
CA LEU A 44 -5.23 15.31 -1.36
C LEU A 44 -6.46 16.23 -1.38
N GLY A 45 -7.01 16.57 -0.21
CA GLY A 45 -8.24 17.34 -0.09
C GLY A 45 -9.49 16.49 -0.34
N VAL A 46 -9.43 15.18 -0.13
CA VAL A 46 -10.55 14.25 -0.31
C VAL A 46 -10.67 13.28 0.88
N GLU A 47 -11.90 12.89 1.18
CA GLU A 47 -12.22 11.89 2.19
C GLU A 47 -11.87 10.46 1.73
N ALA A 48 -12.23 9.47 2.55
CA ALA A 48 -11.87 8.06 2.37
C ALA A 48 -12.39 7.44 1.07
N ASP A 49 -13.49 7.98 0.54
CA ASP A 49 -14.11 7.59 -0.72
C ASP A 49 -13.36 8.10 -1.96
N GLY A 50 -12.37 8.98 -1.77
CA GLY A 50 -11.62 9.64 -2.83
C GLY A 50 -12.43 10.65 -3.66
N LYS A 51 -13.64 11.01 -3.24
CA LYS A 51 -14.58 11.87 -3.98
C LYS A 51 -15.07 13.05 -3.17
N THR A 52 -15.44 12.82 -1.92
CA THR A 52 -15.98 13.85 -1.05
C THR A 52 -14.85 14.82 -0.67
N PRO A 53 -15.00 16.13 -0.85
CA PRO A 53 -13.98 17.09 -0.44
C PRO A 53 -13.72 17.01 1.07
N PHE A 54 -12.45 16.90 1.45
CA PHE A 54 -12.05 16.84 2.86
C PHE A 54 -12.39 18.15 3.57
N GLN A 55 -13.18 18.07 4.63
CA GLN A 55 -13.64 19.25 5.36
C GLN A 55 -12.68 19.59 6.50
N TYR A 56 -11.90 20.65 6.30
CA TYR A 56 -11.03 21.17 7.35
C TYR A 56 -11.83 21.97 8.39
N PRO A 57 -11.55 21.81 9.70
CA PRO A 57 -11.99 22.75 10.72
C PRO A 57 -11.65 24.20 10.36
N GLN A 58 -12.56 25.13 10.66
CA GLN A 58 -12.43 26.55 10.29
C GLN A 58 -11.12 27.18 10.82
N GLU A 59 -10.72 26.87 12.05
CA GLU A 59 -9.45 27.36 12.63
C GLU A 59 -8.25 26.93 11.77
N LEU A 60 -8.21 25.68 11.30
CA LEU A 60 -7.10 25.18 10.47
C LEU A 60 -7.07 25.88 9.10
N GLN A 61 -8.24 26.14 8.51
CA GLN A 61 -8.35 26.89 7.25
C GLN A 61 -7.87 28.34 7.42
N GLN A 62 -8.28 29.02 8.50
CA GLN A 62 -7.85 30.38 8.83
C GLN A 62 -6.35 30.46 9.07
N LEU A 63 -5.79 29.43 9.71
CA LEU A 63 -4.34 29.31 9.85
C LEU A 63 -3.65 29.07 8.50
N GLY A 64 -4.36 28.71 7.43
CA GLY A 64 -3.84 28.57 6.07
C GLY A 64 -3.57 27.12 5.64
N LEU A 65 -4.07 26.12 6.36
CA LEU A 65 -4.02 24.73 5.93
C LEU A 65 -5.06 24.48 4.83
N LYS A 66 -4.61 23.88 3.73
CA LYS A 66 -5.38 23.56 2.53
C LYS A 66 -4.77 22.32 1.89
N SER A 67 -5.45 21.69 0.94
CA SER A 67 -4.88 20.55 0.20
C SER A 67 -3.75 20.98 -0.74
N CYS A 68 -2.95 20.02 -1.21
CA CYS A 68 -1.94 20.28 -2.23
C CYS A 68 -2.54 20.79 -3.53
N SER A 69 -3.77 20.41 -3.88
CA SER A 69 -4.46 20.94 -5.07
C SER A 69 -4.83 22.42 -4.95
N GLN A 70 -4.90 22.93 -3.72
CA GLN A 70 -5.20 24.33 -3.40
C GLN A 70 -3.95 25.15 -3.03
N MET A 71 -2.79 24.52 -3.01
CA MET A 71 -1.48 25.11 -2.78
C MET A 71 -0.69 25.07 -4.10
N GLY A 72 0.04 26.12 -4.45
CA GLY A 72 0.81 26.19 -5.71
C GLY A 72 0.04 26.74 -6.93
N GLN A 73 0.81 27.15 -7.95
CA GLN A 73 0.32 27.93 -9.09
C GLN A 73 0.28 27.17 -10.43
N SER A 74 0.73 25.92 -10.50
CA SER A 74 0.88 25.22 -11.78
C SER A 74 0.42 23.76 -11.70
N LEU A 75 -0.60 23.41 -12.49
CA LEU A 75 -1.08 22.04 -12.69
C LEU A 75 -0.11 21.18 -13.52
N GLU A 76 0.88 21.79 -14.18
CA GLU A 76 1.65 21.14 -15.25
C GLU A 76 2.75 20.19 -14.75
N GLN A 77 3.06 20.17 -13.45
CA GLN A 77 4.06 19.25 -12.88
C GLN A 77 3.53 18.55 -11.63
N ARG A 78 2.61 17.60 -11.81
CA ARG A 78 2.22 16.68 -10.73
C ARG A 78 3.36 15.68 -10.49
N ARG A 79 4.30 16.06 -9.62
CA ARG A 79 5.31 15.12 -9.12
C ARG A 79 4.67 14.15 -8.14
N LEU A 80 5.03 12.87 -8.25
CA LEU A 80 4.64 11.89 -7.24
C LEU A 80 5.38 12.21 -5.95
N CYS A 81 4.62 12.53 -4.90
CA CYS A 81 5.15 12.84 -3.58
C CYS A 81 4.57 11.93 -2.51
N ARG A 82 5.35 11.73 -1.44
CA ARG A 82 4.95 11.04 -0.21
C ARG A 82 5.10 12.01 0.96
N PHE A 83 4.21 11.93 1.94
CA PHE A 83 4.29 12.72 3.17
C PHE A 83 4.72 11.85 4.33
N TRP A 84 5.74 12.27 5.05
CA TRP A 84 6.29 11.52 6.18
C TRP A 84 6.19 12.37 7.44
N LEU A 85 5.60 11.82 8.51
CA LEU A 85 5.64 12.43 9.83
C LEU A 85 6.89 11.96 10.55
N VAL A 86 7.74 12.90 10.94
CA VAL A 86 9.01 12.61 11.59
C VAL A 86 9.15 13.39 12.90
N PRO A 87 9.69 12.80 13.96
CA PRO A 87 10.10 13.56 15.13
C PRO A 87 11.28 14.48 14.77
N LYS A 88 11.27 15.72 15.30
CA LYS A 88 12.37 16.68 15.14
C LYS A 88 13.12 16.90 16.44
N GLN A 89 12.61 17.80 17.28
CA GLN A 89 13.27 18.20 18.52
C GLN A 89 12.48 17.64 19.70
N CYS A 90 13.18 16.93 20.57
CA CYS A 90 12.65 16.43 21.82
C CYS A 90 13.09 17.37 22.95
N PHE A 91 12.15 17.80 23.79
CA PHE A 91 12.41 18.59 24.97
C PHE A 91 12.26 17.69 26.19
N TYR A 92 13.27 17.72 27.04
CA TYR A 92 13.33 16.88 28.23
C TYR A 92 13.77 17.70 29.43
N SER A 93 13.27 17.30 30.60
CA SER A 93 13.63 17.84 31.89
C SER A 93 14.07 16.71 32.82
N SER A 94 14.92 17.06 33.79
CA SER A 94 15.31 16.17 34.87
C SER A 94 14.80 16.73 36.19
N VAL A 95 13.86 16.05 36.82
CA VAL A 95 13.25 16.49 38.08
C VAL A 95 13.29 15.34 39.06
N ASN A 96 13.93 15.53 40.22
CA ASN A 96 14.05 14.52 41.29
C ASN A 96 14.58 13.16 40.77
N ASN A 97 15.68 13.17 40.01
CA ASN A 97 16.26 12.00 39.34
C ASN A 97 15.32 11.26 38.38
N LYS A 98 14.25 11.90 37.92
CA LYS A 98 13.36 11.38 36.86
C LYS A 98 13.66 12.11 35.56
N TYR A 99 13.88 11.34 34.51
CA TYR A 99 13.97 11.85 33.15
C TYR A 99 12.56 11.94 32.56
N ILE A 100 12.13 13.15 32.19
CA ILE A 100 10.79 13.43 31.69
C ILE A 100 10.93 13.99 30.27
N ILE A 101 10.20 13.41 29.32
CA ILE A 101 10.05 13.99 27.98
C ILE A 101 8.86 14.93 28.02
N ASP A 102 9.13 16.22 28.17
CA ASP A 102 8.12 17.27 28.27
C ASP A 102 7.36 17.38 26.95
N ASP A 103 8.08 17.53 25.84
CA ASP A 103 7.47 17.66 24.52
C ASP A 103 8.31 17.11 23.36
N ILE A 104 7.67 16.85 22.23
CA ILE A 104 8.35 16.51 20.98
C ILE A 104 7.73 17.24 19.80
N GLN A 105 8.55 17.93 19.03
CA GLN A 105 8.13 18.53 17.77
C GLN A 105 8.01 17.45 16.70
N VAL A 106 6.90 17.47 15.98
CA VAL A 106 6.66 16.61 14.83
C VAL A 106 6.65 17.45 13.57
N ALA A 107 7.33 16.98 12.53
CA ALA A 107 7.32 17.63 11.23
C ALA A 107 6.73 16.71 10.17
N CYS A 108 5.96 17.29 9.26
CA CYS A 108 5.61 16.67 8.00
C CYS A 108 6.70 17.00 6.97
N GLN A 109 7.21 15.98 6.28
CA GLN A 109 8.16 16.11 5.19
C GLN A 109 7.50 15.65 3.89
N ALA A 110 7.51 16.50 2.88
CA ALA A 110 7.24 16.08 1.51
C ALA A 110 8.50 15.42 0.94
N ARG A 111 8.35 14.22 0.38
CA ARG A 111 9.41 13.48 -0.32
C ARG A 111 8.99 13.21 -1.74
N VAL A 112 9.77 13.72 -2.69
CA VAL A 112 9.59 13.46 -4.12
C VAL A 112 10.30 12.15 -4.45
N MET A 113 9.63 11.30 -5.23
CA MET A 113 10.24 10.10 -5.78
C MET A 113 11.00 10.46 -7.06
N GLU A 114 12.32 10.32 -7.03
CA GLU A 114 13.21 10.55 -8.18
C GLU A 114 13.84 9.23 -8.62
N ARG A 115 13.99 9.04 -9.94
CA ARG A 115 14.73 7.89 -10.49
C ARG A 115 16.22 8.24 -10.50
N VAL A 116 17.00 7.51 -9.71
CA VAL A 116 18.47 7.61 -9.67
C VAL A 116 19.04 6.28 -10.17
N GLY A 117 19.47 6.28 -11.43
CA GLY A 117 19.86 5.06 -12.16
C GLY A 117 18.67 4.10 -12.34
N ASN A 118 18.83 2.88 -11.84
CA ASN A 118 17.79 1.83 -11.87
C ASN A 118 16.97 1.75 -10.57
N SER A 119 17.11 2.73 -9.66
CA SER A 119 16.40 2.75 -8.38
C SER A 119 15.50 3.97 -8.23
N LEU A 120 14.34 3.79 -7.59
CA LEU A 120 13.54 4.91 -7.09
C LEU A 120 14.07 5.32 -5.72
N GLN A 121 14.38 6.61 -5.55
CA GLN A 121 14.84 7.17 -4.29
C GLN A 121 13.91 8.29 -3.83
N ASP A 122 13.57 8.28 -2.55
CA ASP A 122 12.81 9.34 -1.91
C ASP A 122 13.77 10.47 -1.51
N LYS A 123 13.56 11.67 -2.06
CA LYS A 123 14.31 12.88 -1.74
C LYS A 123 13.39 13.91 -1.10
N VAL A 124 13.81 14.51 0.02
CA VAL A 124 13.02 15.58 0.66
C VAL A 124 12.87 16.75 -0.30
N SER A 125 11.62 17.16 -0.57
CA SER A 125 11.36 18.35 -1.39
C SER A 125 11.91 19.58 -0.69
N GLN A 126 12.58 20.45 -1.45
CA GLN A 126 13.12 21.73 -0.97
C GLN A 126 12.58 22.92 -1.75
N ASP A 127 11.72 22.67 -2.75
CA ASP A 127 11.17 23.71 -3.59
C ASP A 127 10.03 24.43 -2.86
N VAL A 128 10.28 25.68 -2.45
CA VAL A 128 9.31 26.50 -1.71
C VAL A 128 8.03 26.81 -2.50
N ASN A 129 8.08 26.66 -3.83
CA ASN A 129 6.95 26.89 -4.71
C ASN A 129 6.15 25.60 -4.99
N ASP A 130 6.67 24.44 -4.60
CA ASP A 130 6.03 23.14 -4.81
C ASP A 130 4.90 22.91 -3.80
N ALA A 131 3.73 22.50 -4.29
CA ALA A 131 2.53 22.37 -3.47
C ALA A 131 2.68 21.38 -2.30
N PRO A 132 3.27 20.18 -2.49
CA PRO A 132 3.60 19.27 -1.39
C PRO A 132 4.53 19.90 -0.36
N TYR A 133 5.52 20.70 -0.78
CA TYR A 133 6.41 21.39 0.16
C TYR A 133 5.64 22.41 1.00
N GLN A 134 4.78 23.21 0.37
CA GLN A 134 3.93 24.19 1.06
C GLN A 134 2.98 23.50 2.05
N PHE A 135 2.35 22.39 1.64
CA PHE A 135 1.50 21.59 2.52
C PHE A 135 2.27 21.06 3.73
N ALA A 136 3.40 20.38 3.48
CA ALA A 136 4.20 19.77 4.54
C ALA A 136 4.77 20.81 5.52
N THR A 137 5.22 21.96 4.99
CA THR A 137 5.68 23.10 5.78
C THR A 137 4.55 23.64 6.65
N LYS A 138 3.37 23.82 6.06
CA LYS A 138 2.24 24.37 6.79
C LYS A 138 1.73 23.42 7.86
N PHE A 139 1.56 22.15 7.51
CA PHE A 139 1.20 21.07 8.43
C PHE A 139 2.16 20.99 9.62
N THR A 140 3.47 21.13 9.37
CA THR A 140 4.49 21.18 10.43
C THR A 140 4.29 22.37 11.36
N GLN A 141 4.06 23.56 10.81
CA GLN A 141 3.92 24.79 11.61
C GLN A 141 2.73 24.75 12.57
N ILE A 142 1.62 24.12 12.16
CA ILE A 142 0.38 24.11 12.95
C ILE A 142 0.03 22.71 13.49
N TYR A 143 1.01 21.80 13.54
CA TYR A 143 0.81 20.39 13.92
C TYR A 143 0.04 20.23 15.24
N ASP A 144 0.41 20.99 16.27
CA ASP A 144 -0.24 20.90 17.59
C ASP A 144 -1.71 21.37 17.54
N THR A 145 -2.04 22.35 16.69
CA THR A 145 -3.44 22.75 16.47
C THR A 145 -4.21 21.67 15.70
N ILE A 146 -3.60 21.06 14.69
CA ILE A 146 -4.20 19.91 13.97
C ILE A 146 -4.50 18.77 14.94
N ALA A 147 -3.57 18.46 15.85
CA ALA A 147 -3.71 17.39 16.84
C ALA A 147 -4.85 17.60 17.86
N LYS A 148 -5.33 18.84 18.05
CA LYS A 148 -6.53 19.12 18.86
C LYS A 148 -7.81 18.61 18.19
N TYR A 149 -7.88 18.71 16.87
CA TYR A 149 -9.04 18.29 16.07
C TYR A 149 -8.99 16.82 15.66
N TYR A 150 -7.78 16.30 15.44
CA TYR A 150 -7.56 14.93 15.00
C TYR A 150 -6.67 14.21 16.03
N PRO A 151 -7.27 13.57 17.07
CA PRO A 151 -6.54 12.99 18.19
C PRO A 151 -5.49 11.95 17.81
N ILE A 152 -5.60 11.35 16.63
CA ILE A 152 -4.63 10.38 16.12
C ILE A 152 -3.22 10.98 16.00
N PHE A 153 -3.09 12.26 15.66
CA PHE A 153 -1.79 12.95 15.61
C PHE A 153 -1.24 13.21 17.02
N ASN A 154 -2.10 13.52 18.00
CA ASN A 154 -1.66 13.60 19.39
C ASN A 154 -1.16 12.23 19.88
N ARG A 155 -1.87 11.15 19.53
CA ARG A 155 -1.45 9.79 19.88
C ARG A 155 -0.12 9.43 19.22
N LEU A 156 0.07 9.77 17.93
CA LEU A 156 1.35 9.60 17.24
C LEU A 156 2.48 10.37 17.92
N LYS A 157 2.23 11.60 18.36
CA LYS A 157 3.20 12.40 19.13
C LYS A 157 3.63 11.69 20.42
N GLN A 158 2.71 11.05 21.14
CA GLN A 158 3.04 10.23 22.32
C GLN A 158 3.90 9.01 21.96
N LEU A 159 3.62 8.34 20.83
CA LEU A 159 4.46 7.24 20.36
C LEU A 159 5.88 7.70 20.06
N PHE A 160 6.04 8.86 19.42
CA PHE A 160 7.37 9.42 19.18
C PHE A 160 8.11 9.77 20.48
N LYS A 161 7.42 10.22 21.54
CA LYS A 161 8.02 10.36 22.87
C LYS A 161 8.49 9.01 23.42
N ALA A 162 7.68 7.96 23.31
CA ALA A 162 8.05 6.62 23.77
C ALA A 162 9.28 6.06 23.03
N VAL A 163 9.34 6.26 21.71
CA VAL A 163 10.50 5.87 20.89
C VAL A 163 11.74 6.68 21.28
N ALA A 164 11.60 8.00 21.49
CA ALA A 164 12.70 8.84 21.94
C ALA A 164 13.22 8.43 23.33
N LEU A 165 12.33 8.05 24.25
CA LEU A 165 12.69 7.53 25.57
C LEU A 165 13.45 6.21 25.44
N GLY A 166 12.92 5.25 24.66
CA GLY A 166 13.57 3.97 24.46
C GLY A 166 14.98 4.11 23.86
N ARG A 167 15.14 5.04 22.90
CA ARG A 167 16.45 5.38 22.33
C ARG A 167 17.39 5.96 23.39
N TRP A 168 16.94 6.93 24.18
CA TRP A 168 17.74 7.52 25.24
C TRP A 168 18.18 6.47 26.28
N MET A 169 17.27 5.58 26.68
CA MET A 169 17.59 4.48 27.60
C MET A 169 18.67 3.57 27.03
N TYR A 170 18.56 3.21 25.76
CA TYR A 170 19.56 2.40 25.07
C TYR A 170 20.94 3.09 25.02
N GLU A 171 20.99 4.36 24.58
CA GLU A 171 22.22 5.13 24.45
C GLU A 171 22.92 5.37 25.82
N ASN A 172 22.15 5.43 26.90
CA ASN A 172 22.67 5.65 28.26
C ASN A 172 22.80 4.36 29.08
N ASN A 173 22.64 3.17 28.46
CA ASN A 173 22.69 1.87 29.14
C ASN A 173 21.75 1.76 30.36
N VAL A 174 20.60 2.45 30.30
CA VAL A 174 19.57 2.35 31.33
C VAL A 174 18.88 1.01 31.19
N LYS A 175 19.11 0.11 32.14
CA LYS A 175 18.48 -1.21 32.15
C LYS A 175 16.98 -1.05 32.37
N GLY A 176 16.19 -1.39 31.37
CA GLY A 176 14.74 -1.51 31.54
C GLY A 176 14.43 -2.66 32.48
N ILE A 177 13.51 -2.44 33.44
CA ILE A 177 12.97 -3.52 34.27
C ILE A 177 11.94 -4.29 33.42
N TYR A 178 12.44 -5.06 32.45
CA TYR A 178 11.64 -5.74 31.43
C TYR A 178 10.52 -6.60 32.05
N GLN A 179 10.80 -7.26 33.17
CA GLN A 179 9.82 -8.10 33.87
C GLN A 179 8.64 -7.30 34.46
N GLU A 180 8.87 -6.08 34.94
CA GLU A 180 7.77 -5.21 35.39
C GLU A 180 7.03 -4.64 34.20
N THR A 181 7.73 -4.25 33.13
CA THR A 181 7.10 -3.74 31.90
C THR A 181 6.16 -4.78 31.29
N LEU A 182 6.56 -6.06 31.27
CA LEU A 182 5.70 -7.16 30.81
C LEU A 182 4.40 -7.31 31.61
N ARG A 183 4.37 -6.96 32.90
CA ARG A 183 3.13 -6.98 33.71
C ARG A 183 2.14 -5.89 33.28
N TYR A 184 2.63 -4.79 32.71
CA TYR A 184 1.81 -3.68 32.23
C TYR A 184 1.45 -3.80 30.75
N CYS A 185 2.20 -4.59 29.97
CA CYS A 185 1.85 -4.94 28.60
C CYS A 185 0.66 -5.90 28.58
N ARG A 186 -0.56 -5.37 28.70
CA ARG A 186 -1.78 -6.15 28.40
C ARG A 186 -1.69 -6.61 26.94
N LYS A 187 -1.72 -7.92 26.70
CA LYS A 187 -1.95 -8.46 25.36
C LYS A 187 -3.29 -7.93 24.88
N VAL A 188 -3.27 -6.98 23.94
CA VAL A 188 -4.48 -6.47 23.31
C VAL A 188 -4.90 -7.52 22.27
N ASN A 189 -5.81 -8.42 22.66
CA ASN A 189 -6.41 -9.42 21.76
C ASN A 189 -7.51 -8.79 20.87
N ASN A 190 -7.26 -7.60 20.32
CA ASN A 190 -8.20 -6.94 19.40
C ASN A 190 -7.62 -7.01 17.99
N SER A 191 -7.63 -8.20 17.40
CA SER A 191 -7.28 -8.38 15.99
C SER A 191 -8.41 -7.82 15.12
N PRO A 192 -8.21 -6.74 14.35
CA PRO A 192 -9.14 -6.43 13.28
C PRO A 192 -9.08 -7.59 12.28
N LYS A 193 -10.22 -8.26 12.06
CA LYS A 193 -10.34 -9.40 11.13
C LYS A 193 -10.14 -9.00 9.67
N VAL A 194 -10.04 -7.70 9.39
CA VAL A 194 -10.16 -7.11 8.07
C VAL A 194 -9.25 -5.89 7.94
N ILE A 195 -8.30 -5.91 7.00
CA ILE A 195 -7.52 -4.73 6.62
C ILE A 195 -8.30 -3.97 5.53
N PRO A 196 -8.59 -2.67 5.71
CA PRO A 196 -9.17 -1.86 4.66
C PRO A 196 -8.13 -1.61 3.56
N ILE A 197 -8.43 -2.06 2.34
CA ILE A 197 -7.66 -1.79 1.13
C ILE A 197 -8.55 -0.95 0.21
N LEU A 198 -7.97 0.08 -0.40
CA LEU A 198 -8.60 0.79 -1.50
C LEU A 198 -8.69 -0.15 -2.70
N LYS A 199 -9.89 -0.66 -2.99
CA LYS A 199 -10.15 -1.42 -4.23
C LYS A 199 -10.40 -0.44 -5.35
N TYR A 200 -9.66 -0.61 -6.43
CA TYR A 200 -9.99 0.02 -7.70
C TYR A 200 -11.29 -0.59 -8.22
N GLU A 201 -12.35 0.21 -8.32
CA GLU A 201 -13.56 -0.25 -9.00
C GLU A 201 -13.30 -0.22 -10.50
N LYS A 202 -13.46 -1.39 -11.13
CA LYS A 202 -13.24 -1.53 -12.56
C LYS A 202 -14.15 -0.53 -13.28
N VAL A 203 -13.56 0.29 -14.15
CA VAL A 203 -14.33 1.07 -15.12
C VAL A 203 -15.16 0.06 -15.91
N THR A 204 -16.46 -0.02 -15.63
CA THR A 204 -17.39 -0.84 -16.39
C THR A 204 -17.43 -0.31 -17.83
N GLU A 205 -17.71 -1.16 -18.82
CA GLU A 205 -17.88 -0.71 -20.21
C GLU A 205 -18.93 0.42 -20.32
N GLU A 206 -19.90 0.44 -19.40
CA GLU A 206 -20.92 1.48 -19.23
C GLU A 206 -20.35 2.88 -18.92
N ASN A 207 -19.15 2.96 -18.32
CA ASN A 207 -18.48 4.20 -17.95
C ASN A 207 -17.52 4.74 -19.02
N LYS A 208 -17.39 4.02 -20.14
CA LYS A 208 -16.58 4.44 -21.28
C LYS A 208 -17.46 5.18 -22.27
N THR A 209 -17.18 6.47 -22.48
CA THR A 209 -17.81 7.21 -23.58
C THR A 209 -16.92 7.10 -24.80
N PRO A 210 -17.40 6.54 -25.94
CA PRO A 210 -16.60 6.46 -27.15
C PRO A 210 -16.29 7.89 -27.65
N ILE A 211 -15.02 8.15 -27.92
CA ILE A 211 -14.56 9.37 -28.57
C ILE A 211 -14.35 9.03 -30.03
N TYR A 212 -14.99 9.77 -30.91
CA TYR A 212 -14.82 9.63 -32.35
C TYR A 212 -13.90 10.71 -32.89
N TYR A 213 -13.16 10.40 -33.96
CA TYR A 213 -12.47 11.42 -34.72
C TYR A 213 -13.48 12.30 -35.44
N THR A 214 -13.29 13.60 -35.36
CA THR A 214 -13.89 14.54 -36.31
C THR A 214 -13.21 14.39 -37.67
N GLN A 215 -13.92 14.78 -38.74
CA GLN A 215 -13.35 14.75 -40.09
C GLN A 215 -12.06 15.58 -40.20
N ALA A 216 -12.01 16.74 -39.52
CA ALA A 216 -10.83 17.58 -39.49
C ALA A 216 -9.64 16.89 -38.79
N GLU A 217 -9.88 16.18 -37.68
CA GLU A 217 -8.83 15.41 -37.01
C GLU A 217 -8.32 14.25 -37.86
N LYS A 218 -9.21 13.55 -38.59
CA LYS A 218 -8.78 12.49 -39.52
C LYS A 218 -7.88 13.04 -40.61
N VAL A 219 -8.22 14.20 -41.18
CA VAL A 219 -7.41 14.88 -42.18
C VAL A 219 -6.03 15.24 -41.61
N GLN A 220 -5.99 15.77 -40.38
CA GLN A 220 -4.73 16.12 -39.72
C GLN A 220 -3.83 14.90 -39.47
N VAL A 221 -4.41 13.80 -38.97
CA VAL A 221 -3.68 12.53 -38.76
C VAL A 221 -3.15 11.97 -40.09
N ALA A 222 -3.93 12.08 -41.17
CA ALA A 222 -3.50 11.66 -42.51
C ALA A 222 -2.33 12.50 -43.03
N ILE A 223 -2.38 13.83 -42.84
CA ILE A 223 -1.30 14.76 -43.23
C ILE A 223 -0.01 14.43 -42.47
N GLU A 224 -0.10 14.21 -41.16
CA GLU A 224 1.05 13.87 -40.32
C GLU A 224 1.66 12.52 -40.72
N HIS A 225 0.84 11.53 -41.02
CA HIS A 225 1.29 10.23 -41.51
C HIS A 225 2.05 10.35 -42.84
N LEU A 226 1.50 11.10 -43.82
CA LEU A 226 2.14 11.32 -45.12
C LEU A 226 3.48 12.05 -44.97
N LYS A 227 3.53 13.10 -44.14
CA LYS A 227 4.77 13.84 -43.84
C LYS A 227 5.82 12.94 -43.20
N GLY A 228 5.45 12.13 -42.22
CA GLY A 228 6.37 11.20 -41.54
C GLY A 228 6.93 10.12 -42.47
N LYS A 229 6.23 9.79 -43.55
CA LYS A 229 6.67 8.85 -44.59
C LYS A 229 7.38 9.52 -45.78
N GLY A 230 7.47 10.85 -45.80
CA GLY A 230 8.05 11.60 -46.92
C GLY A 230 7.19 11.57 -48.19
N HIS A 231 5.90 11.26 -48.08
CA HIS A 231 4.98 11.27 -49.22
C HIS A 231 4.38 12.67 -49.45
N PRO A 232 4.03 13.02 -50.71
CA PRO A 232 3.39 14.29 -51.00
C PRO A 232 1.98 14.36 -50.40
N THR A 233 1.70 15.43 -49.65
CA THR A 233 0.39 15.72 -49.04
C THR A 233 -0.59 16.34 -50.05
N THR A 234 -0.91 15.62 -51.12
CA THR A 234 -1.97 16.02 -52.06
C THR A 234 -3.33 15.59 -51.53
N GLN A 235 -4.40 16.30 -51.92
CA GLN A 235 -5.76 16.01 -51.46
C GLN A 235 -6.20 14.56 -51.74
N ASN A 236 -5.81 14.00 -52.89
CA ASN A 236 -6.16 12.62 -53.26
C ASN A 236 -5.54 11.58 -52.29
N TYR A 237 -4.28 11.77 -51.88
CA TYR A 237 -3.64 10.88 -50.89
C TYR A 237 -4.23 11.05 -49.49
N ILE A 238 -4.54 12.30 -49.10
CA ILE A 238 -5.22 12.59 -47.83
C ILE A 238 -6.56 11.88 -47.79
N ASP A 239 -7.38 12.01 -48.85
CA ASP A 239 -8.71 11.40 -48.93
C ASP A 239 -8.66 9.87 -48.89
N GLN A 240 -7.64 9.25 -49.50
CA GLN A 240 -7.43 7.80 -49.44
C GLN A 240 -7.09 7.31 -48.04
N ILE A 241 -6.23 8.03 -47.31
CA ILE A 241 -5.84 7.65 -45.96
C ILE A 241 -6.96 7.93 -44.95
N VAL A 242 -7.67 9.06 -45.08
CA VAL A 242 -8.81 9.40 -44.22
C VAL A 242 -9.88 8.30 -44.21
N LYS A 243 -10.11 7.64 -45.35
CA LYS A 243 -11.03 6.49 -45.45
C LYS A 243 -10.57 5.26 -44.67
N GLN A 244 -9.28 5.12 -44.38
CA GLN A 244 -8.70 4.00 -43.64
C GLN A 244 -8.63 4.28 -42.13
N ILE A 245 -8.80 5.53 -41.69
CA ILE A 245 -8.77 5.89 -40.27
C ILE A 245 -10.12 5.49 -39.65
N PRO A 246 -10.14 4.62 -38.62
CA PRO A 246 -11.38 4.24 -37.94
C PRO A 246 -12.08 5.46 -37.35
N ASP A 247 -13.41 5.46 -37.29
CA ASP A 247 -14.17 6.56 -36.67
C ASP A 247 -13.85 6.66 -35.17
N LEU A 248 -13.60 5.53 -34.51
CA LEU A 248 -13.31 5.50 -33.08
C LEU A 248 -11.86 5.95 -32.81
N LYS A 249 -11.73 7.07 -32.11
CA LYS A 249 -10.45 7.62 -31.59
C LYS A 249 -10.01 6.95 -30.30
N GLY A 250 -10.97 6.51 -29.49
CA GLY A 250 -10.73 5.83 -28.22
C GLY A 250 -11.94 5.93 -27.31
N TYR A 251 -11.71 5.84 -26.01
CA TYR A 251 -12.74 6.02 -24.99
C TYR A 251 -12.29 7.08 -23.99
N SER A 252 -13.16 8.03 -23.66
CA SER A 252 -13.01 8.84 -22.44
C SER A 252 -13.61 8.06 -21.29
N VAL A 253 -12.88 8.02 -20.18
CA VAL A 253 -13.44 7.60 -18.90
C VAL A 253 -13.85 8.88 -18.19
N SER A 254 -15.10 8.98 -17.75
CA SER A 254 -15.50 10.10 -16.89
C SER A 254 -14.55 10.14 -15.69
N SER A 255 -14.02 11.33 -15.36
CA SER A 255 -12.83 11.52 -14.51
C SER A 255 -12.96 11.06 -13.05
N SER A 256 -14.05 10.40 -12.67
CA SER A 256 -14.21 9.80 -11.35
C SER A 256 -13.65 8.37 -11.36
N VAL A 257 -12.35 8.22 -11.15
CA VAL A 257 -11.79 6.95 -10.70
C VAL A 257 -12.45 6.62 -9.36
N GLN A 258 -13.19 5.52 -9.29
CA GLN A 258 -13.91 5.13 -8.09
C GLN A 258 -13.05 4.17 -7.27
N TYR A 259 -12.80 4.53 -6.01
CA TYR A 259 -12.18 3.65 -5.03
C TYR A 259 -13.27 3.25 -4.04
N SER A 260 -13.43 1.94 -3.81
CA SER A 260 -14.26 1.45 -2.72
C SER A 260 -13.41 0.82 -1.62
N GLN A 261 -13.89 0.94 -0.38
CA GLN A 261 -13.23 0.34 0.76
C GLN A 261 -13.48 -1.17 0.73
N GLY A 262 -12.46 -1.94 0.32
CA GLY A 262 -12.47 -3.39 0.38
C GLY A 262 -11.86 -3.87 1.68
N GLY A 263 -12.44 -4.89 2.30
CA GLY A 263 -11.82 -5.59 3.41
C GLY A 263 -11.04 -6.83 2.96
N VAL A 264 -9.78 -7.00 3.38
CA VAL A 264 -9.06 -8.28 3.22
C VAL A 264 -8.97 -8.99 4.56
N ASN A 265 -9.41 -10.24 4.60
CA ASN A 265 -9.22 -11.12 5.76
C ASN A 265 -7.72 -11.40 5.94
N THR A 266 -7.20 -11.02 7.11
CA THR A 266 -5.77 -11.12 7.48
C THR A 266 -5.23 -12.54 7.37
N HIS A 267 -6.07 -13.56 7.53
CA HIS A 267 -5.67 -14.96 7.42
C HIS A 267 -5.17 -15.34 6.01
N CYS A 268 -5.72 -14.72 4.96
CA CYS A 268 -5.36 -15.01 3.57
C CYS A 268 -4.07 -14.34 3.10
N GLN A 269 -3.65 -13.24 3.73
CA GLN A 269 -2.46 -12.48 3.34
C GLN A 269 -1.20 -13.07 3.97
N ASN A 270 -1.29 -13.45 5.24
CA ASN A 270 -0.19 -14.08 5.99
C ASN A 270 0.25 -15.44 5.40
N MET A 271 -0.64 -16.13 4.66
CA MET A 271 -0.33 -17.40 3.98
C MET A 271 0.44 -17.25 2.66
N ILE A 272 0.40 -16.08 2.02
CA ILE A 272 1.10 -15.83 0.75
C ILE A 272 2.52 -15.34 1.01
N GLU A 273 2.69 -14.46 1.99
CA GLU A 273 3.99 -13.89 2.32
C GLU A 273 4.92 -14.92 2.99
N SER A 274 4.36 -15.87 3.77
CA SER A 274 5.13 -16.96 4.39
C SER A 274 5.68 -18.01 3.41
N LYS A 275 5.32 -17.96 2.12
CA LYS A 275 5.82 -18.86 1.07
C LYS A 275 6.76 -18.19 0.06
N ALA A 276 7.08 -16.91 0.22
CA ALA A 276 8.14 -16.28 -0.56
C ALA A 276 9.51 -16.81 -0.08
N ASP A 277 9.99 -17.89 -0.71
CA ASP A 277 11.24 -18.55 -0.36
C ASP A 277 12.46 -17.61 -0.61
N PRO A 278 13.20 -17.19 0.44
CA PRO A 278 14.33 -16.26 0.26
C PRO A 278 15.56 -16.91 -0.40
N LYS A 279 15.54 -18.21 -0.74
CA LYS A 279 16.72 -18.95 -1.22
C LYS A 279 16.74 -19.33 -2.70
N VAL A 280 15.78 -18.86 -3.51
CA VAL A 280 15.74 -19.23 -4.94
C VAL A 280 16.47 -18.20 -5.80
N ASP A 281 17.78 -18.39 -5.95
CA ASP A 281 18.69 -17.62 -6.82
C ASP A 281 18.53 -18.01 -8.32
N LYS A 282 17.28 -18.14 -8.82
CA LYS A 282 16.97 -18.64 -10.19
C LYS A 282 16.86 -17.57 -11.28
N PHE A 283 17.08 -16.28 -10.99
CA PHE A 283 16.80 -15.20 -11.94
C PHE A 283 18.03 -14.46 -12.47
N LYS A 284 19.22 -15.08 -12.47
CA LYS A 284 20.46 -14.40 -12.86
C LYS A 284 20.69 -14.20 -14.37
N ASN A 285 19.89 -14.83 -15.24
CA ASN A 285 20.09 -14.76 -16.70
C ASN A 285 18.79 -14.62 -17.50
N LEU A 286 17.79 -13.90 -16.99
CA LEU A 286 16.60 -13.57 -17.78
C LEU A 286 16.72 -12.13 -18.26
N GLU A 287 16.77 -11.93 -19.58
CA GLU A 287 16.51 -10.61 -20.16
C GLU A 287 15.12 -10.16 -19.73
N GLU A 288 15.05 -8.96 -19.16
CA GLU A 288 13.83 -8.39 -18.61
C GLU A 288 12.93 -8.01 -19.79
N ILE A 289 11.93 -8.83 -20.07
CA ILE A 289 10.86 -8.48 -21.00
C ILE A 289 9.95 -7.48 -20.29
N ASP A 290 9.68 -6.36 -20.93
CA ASP A 290 8.75 -5.33 -20.47
C ASP A 290 7.34 -5.94 -20.33
N ILE A 291 6.86 -6.18 -19.10
CA ILE A 291 5.52 -6.75 -18.87
C ILE A 291 4.54 -5.65 -18.45
N PRO A 292 3.60 -5.25 -19.31
CA PRO A 292 2.52 -4.35 -18.91
C PRO A 292 1.54 -5.10 -18.01
N PHE A 293 1.21 -4.50 -16.86
CA PHE A 293 0.07 -4.79 -15.97
C PHE A 293 -0.47 -6.24 -16.05
N PHE A 294 -0.14 -7.09 -15.07
CA PHE A 294 -0.76 -8.41 -14.96
C PHE A 294 -2.29 -8.29 -14.96
N PRO A 295 -3.00 -8.85 -15.95
CA PRO A 295 -4.46 -8.83 -15.95
C PRO A 295 -4.92 -9.58 -14.70
N GLN A 296 -5.73 -8.98 -13.85
CA GLN A 296 -6.31 -9.68 -12.70
C GLN A 296 -7.75 -10.11 -13.03
N LYS A 297 -8.15 -11.33 -12.65
CA LYS A 297 -9.56 -11.76 -12.71
C LYS A 297 -10.04 -12.20 -11.33
N LYS A 298 -11.37 -12.20 -11.13
CA LYS A 298 -12.00 -12.65 -9.89
C LYS A 298 -12.09 -14.17 -9.86
N CYS A 299 -11.73 -14.76 -8.72
CA CYS A 299 -12.08 -16.14 -8.41
C CYS A 299 -13.62 -16.27 -8.32
N SER A 300 -14.22 -17.20 -9.05
CA SER A 300 -15.67 -17.46 -9.04
C SER A 300 -16.20 -17.94 -7.69
N ALA A 301 -15.38 -18.67 -6.91
CA ALA A 301 -15.77 -19.17 -5.59
C ALA A 301 -15.67 -18.12 -4.47
N CYS A 302 -14.59 -17.34 -4.39
CA CYS A 302 -14.36 -16.40 -3.26
C CYS A 302 -14.29 -14.92 -3.64
N ASN A 303 -14.49 -14.57 -4.91
CA ASN A 303 -14.45 -13.19 -5.42
C ASN A 303 -13.12 -12.44 -5.23
N ARG A 304 -12.04 -13.14 -4.87
CA ARG A 304 -10.68 -12.57 -4.74
C ARG A 304 -10.12 -12.17 -6.12
N MET A 305 -9.49 -11.00 -6.20
CA MET A 305 -8.70 -10.60 -7.39
C MET A 305 -7.35 -11.31 -7.37
N ILE A 306 -7.07 -12.03 -8.44
CA ILE A 306 -5.86 -12.85 -8.58
C ILE A 306 -5.31 -12.61 -9.97
N GLU A 307 -3.99 -12.59 -10.05
CA GLU A 307 -3.30 -12.47 -11.34
C GLU A 307 -3.77 -13.60 -12.26
N SER A 308 -4.13 -13.26 -13.48
CA SER A 308 -4.83 -14.19 -14.39
C SER A 308 -4.03 -15.46 -14.71
N HIS A 309 -2.72 -15.44 -14.53
CA HIS A 309 -1.84 -16.60 -14.65
C HIS A 309 -1.85 -17.51 -13.40
N LEU A 310 -2.29 -17.00 -12.26
CA LEU A 310 -2.50 -17.75 -11.00
C LEU A 310 -3.94 -18.29 -10.88
N LEU A 311 -4.81 -17.98 -11.83
CA LEU A 311 -6.12 -18.62 -11.96
C LEU A 311 -5.99 -19.86 -12.82
N ASN A 312 -6.64 -20.94 -12.40
CA ASN A 312 -6.81 -22.06 -13.31
C ASN A 312 -7.76 -21.60 -14.44
N LEU A 313 -7.21 -21.51 -15.65
CA LEU A 313 -7.85 -20.94 -16.83
C LEU A 313 -9.22 -21.59 -17.13
N ASN A 314 -9.42 -22.83 -16.71
CA ASN A 314 -10.61 -23.61 -17.04
C ASN A 314 -11.76 -23.42 -16.05
N GLN A 315 -11.50 -22.94 -14.83
CA GLN A 315 -12.52 -22.87 -13.76
C GLN A 315 -12.75 -21.46 -13.19
N ASN A 316 -11.93 -20.47 -13.58
CA ASN A 316 -11.93 -19.14 -12.96
C ASN A 316 -11.84 -19.20 -11.42
N GLN A 317 -11.26 -20.26 -10.85
CA GLN A 317 -11.07 -20.42 -9.41
C GLN A 317 -9.61 -20.16 -9.05
N CYS A 318 -9.39 -19.65 -7.84
CA CYS A 318 -8.06 -19.49 -7.28
C CYS A 318 -7.43 -20.82 -6.90
N SER A 319 -6.12 -20.85 -6.71
CA SER A 319 -5.40 -22.02 -6.22
C SER A 319 -5.94 -22.58 -4.90
N ILE A 320 -6.68 -21.80 -4.11
CA ILE A 320 -7.29 -22.29 -2.85
C ILE A 320 -8.65 -22.98 -3.10
N HIS A 321 -9.38 -22.59 -4.15
CA HIS A 321 -10.71 -23.12 -4.49
C HIS A 321 -10.72 -24.00 -5.74
N ASN A 322 -9.55 -24.32 -6.27
CA ASN A 322 -9.42 -25.28 -7.34
C ASN A 322 -9.48 -26.68 -6.71
N ASP A 323 -10.44 -27.48 -7.16
CA ASP A 323 -10.69 -28.83 -6.65
C ASP A 323 -9.47 -29.75 -6.74
N TYR A 324 -8.52 -29.43 -7.60
CA TYR A 324 -7.29 -30.19 -7.82
C TYR A 324 -6.05 -29.53 -7.22
N THR A 325 -6.19 -28.53 -6.35
CA THR A 325 -5.03 -27.94 -5.68
C THR A 325 -4.91 -28.45 -4.26
N CYS A 326 -3.72 -28.95 -3.91
CA CYS A 326 -3.45 -29.43 -2.57
C CYS A 326 -3.56 -28.27 -1.58
N TYR A 327 -4.45 -28.38 -0.60
CA TYR A 327 -4.74 -27.33 0.39
C TYR A 327 -3.49 -26.85 1.17
N LEU A 328 -2.58 -27.76 1.49
CA LEU A 328 -1.40 -27.44 2.29
C LEU A 328 -0.28 -26.77 1.44
N CYS A 329 0.20 -27.43 0.39
CA CYS A 329 1.31 -26.90 -0.41
C CYS A 329 0.89 -25.89 -1.48
N LEU A 330 -0.40 -25.86 -1.88
CA LEU A 330 -0.96 -25.06 -2.98
C LEU A 330 -0.47 -25.44 -4.39
N GLU A 331 0.12 -26.62 -4.54
CA GLU A 331 0.47 -27.17 -5.85
C GLU A 331 -0.68 -28.01 -6.42
N LEU A 332 -0.75 -28.10 -7.74
CA LEU A 332 -1.74 -28.90 -8.45
C LEU A 332 -1.47 -30.39 -8.23
N ILE A 333 -2.50 -31.10 -7.80
CA ILE A 333 -2.57 -32.55 -7.76
C ILE A 333 -2.76 -33.03 -9.20
N THR A 334 -1.76 -33.75 -9.69
CA THR A 334 -1.71 -34.32 -11.03
C THR A 334 -2.09 -35.79 -11.01
N ALA A 335 -2.25 -36.40 -12.19
CA ALA A 335 -2.48 -37.84 -12.30
C ALA A 335 -1.29 -38.70 -11.80
N GLN A 336 -0.12 -38.10 -11.59
CA GLN A 336 1.08 -38.77 -11.08
C GLN A 336 1.09 -38.84 -9.55
N ASP A 337 0.27 -38.02 -8.87
CA ASP A 337 0.16 -38.03 -7.43
C ASP A 337 -0.63 -39.26 -6.98
N SER A 338 0.09 -40.24 -6.45
CA SER A 338 -0.50 -41.47 -5.96
C SER A 338 -1.45 -41.18 -4.80
N TYR A 339 -2.76 -41.36 -5.06
CA TYR A 339 -3.86 -41.30 -4.08
C TYR A 339 -3.99 -39.96 -3.34
N PRO A 340 -4.52 -38.91 -3.98
CA PRO A 340 -4.85 -37.69 -3.27
C PRO A 340 -5.88 -37.96 -2.17
N LYS A 341 -5.69 -37.34 -1.02
CA LYS A 341 -6.59 -37.45 0.12
C LYS A 341 -7.50 -36.24 0.18
N SER A 342 -8.74 -36.42 0.62
CA SER A 342 -9.65 -35.29 0.84
C SER A 342 -10.27 -35.33 2.23
N CYS A 343 -10.38 -34.17 2.88
CA CYS A 343 -11.10 -34.02 4.15
C CYS A 343 -12.07 -32.82 4.08
N ILE A 344 -13.03 -32.77 5.01
CA ILE A 344 -13.98 -31.67 5.13
C ILE A 344 -13.55 -30.80 6.31
N ILE A 345 -13.31 -29.52 6.07
CA ILE A 345 -12.97 -28.53 7.10
C ILE A 345 -14.00 -27.41 7.00
N ASN A 346 -14.75 -27.14 8.07
CA ASN A 346 -15.77 -26.09 8.13
C ASN A 346 -16.78 -26.15 6.96
N ASN A 347 -17.29 -27.35 6.62
CA ASN A 347 -18.21 -27.63 5.50
C ASN A 347 -17.63 -27.48 4.08
N TYR A 348 -16.32 -27.26 3.93
CA TYR A 348 -15.66 -27.24 2.62
C TYR A 348 -14.79 -28.48 2.45
N ARG A 349 -14.84 -29.09 1.27
CA ARG A 349 -14.00 -30.24 0.90
C ARG A 349 -12.66 -29.72 0.38
N TYR A 350 -11.57 -30.21 0.96
CA TYR A 350 -10.21 -29.89 0.56
C TYR A 350 -9.50 -31.15 0.11
N ILE A 351 -8.63 -31.04 -0.90
CA ILE A 351 -7.80 -32.16 -1.38
C ILE A 351 -6.33 -31.89 -1.02
N PHE A 352 -5.55 -32.94 -0.80
CA PHE A 352 -4.17 -32.91 -0.37
C PHE A 352 -3.34 -33.92 -1.18
N HIS A 353 -2.08 -33.62 -1.43
CA HIS A 353 -1.07 -34.66 -1.66
C HIS A 353 -1.02 -35.60 -0.46
N GLN A 354 -0.73 -36.89 -0.68
CA GLN A 354 -0.66 -37.88 0.39
C GLN A 354 0.32 -37.46 1.51
N SER A 355 1.49 -36.93 1.15
CA SER A 355 2.50 -36.43 2.11
C SER A 355 1.97 -35.24 2.91
N CYS A 356 1.32 -34.29 2.25
CA CYS A 356 0.71 -33.12 2.87
C CYS A 356 -0.45 -33.50 3.81
N TYR A 357 -1.24 -34.50 3.45
CA TYR A 357 -2.33 -35.00 4.31
C TYR A 357 -1.79 -35.60 5.61
N ASN A 358 -0.72 -36.40 5.54
CA ASN A 358 -0.10 -37.00 6.72
C ASN A 358 0.45 -35.91 7.68
N GLN A 359 1.04 -34.84 7.13
CA GLN A 359 1.48 -33.69 7.92
C GLN A 359 0.30 -32.99 8.60
N TYR A 360 -0.78 -32.76 7.85
CA TYR A 360 -2.00 -32.14 8.37
C TYR A 360 -2.64 -32.96 9.50
N GLU A 361 -2.76 -34.28 9.36
CA GLU A 361 -3.29 -35.17 10.41
C GLU A 361 -2.43 -35.14 11.68
N THR A 362 -1.10 -35.08 11.52
CA THR A 362 -0.19 -35.01 12.66
C THR A 362 -0.46 -33.76 13.51
N VAL A 363 -0.68 -32.61 12.86
CA VAL A 363 -0.99 -31.32 13.54
C VAL A 363 -2.37 -31.35 14.20
N ILE A 364 -3.38 -31.93 13.55
CA ILE A 364 -4.70 -32.07 14.17
C ILE A 364 -4.63 -32.97 15.41
N ASN A 365 -3.95 -34.10 15.29
CA ASN A 365 -3.88 -35.08 16.37
C ASN A 365 -3.03 -34.57 17.55
N SER A 366 -2.04 -33.70 17.32
CA SER A 366 -1.33 -33.04 18.42
C SER A 366 -2.25 -32.07 19.18
N ASN A 367 -3.06 -31.28 18.46
CA ASN A 367 -3.94 -30.30 19.09
C ASN A 367 -5.07 -30.95 19.91
N LYS A 368 -5.58 -32.11 19.47
CA LYS A 368 -6.59 -32.86 20.25
C LYS A 368 -6.02 -33.40 21.57
N LYS A 369 -4.75 -33.78 21.60
CA LYS A 369 -4.11 -34.25 22.83
C LYS A 369 -3.97 -33.14 23.87
N ASP A 370 -3.86 -31.88 23.46
CA ASP A 370 -3.77 -30.75 24.40
C ASP A 370 -5.14 -30.34 24.97
N GLU A 371 -6.25 -30.72 24.31
CA GLU A 371 -7.61 -30.48 24.81
C GLU A 371 -8.05 -31.52 25.86
N ASP A 372 -7.53 -32.76 25.80
CA ASP A 372 -7.84 -33.82 26.77
C ASP A 372 -7.07 -33.72 28.10
N TRP A 373 -6.14 -32.76 28.25
CA TRP A 373 -5.36 -32.50 29.49
C TRP A 373 -5.86 -31.29 30.29
N ASN A 374 -6.94 -30.63 29.86
CA ASN A 374 -7.68 -29.63 30.62
C ASN A 374 -9.02 -30.20 31.08
#